data_AF-A0A2T6AGM9-F1
#
_entry.id   AF-A0A2T6AGM9-F1
#
_cell.length_a   1.000
_cell.length_b   1.000
_cell.length_c   1.000
_cell.angle_alpha   90.00
_cell.angle_beta   90.00
_cell.angle_gamma   90.00
#
_symmetry.space_group_name_H-M   'P 1'
#
loop_
_entity.id
_entity.type
_entity.pdbx_description
1 polymer ?
#
loop_
_entity_poly.entity_id
_entity_poly.type
_entity_poly.pdbx_seq_one_letter_code
_entity_poly.pdbx_strand_id
1 'polypeptide(L)'
;MLKQPGSILNIEEEYKQIESVKEWIQEIHESGTFFNLSLKTLELIRRFNNLYEEVIENSDPNPSSVNQLIITSKGLESELVQVN
;
A
#
# COMPACT_ATOMS: atom_id res chain seq x y z
N MET A 1 -1.92 -11.04 30.17
CA MET A 1 -1.87 -10.19 28.96
C MET A 1 -0.40 -10.04 28.58
N LEU A 2 0.04 -10.75 27.54
CA LEU A 2 1.42 -10.66 27.05
C LEU A 2 1.54 -9.39 26.20
N LYS A 3 2.21 -8.37 26.74
CA LYS A 3 2.71 -7.23 25.96
C LYS A 3 3.79 -7.77 25.02
N GLN A 4 3.54 -7.80 23.71
CA GLN A 4 4.55 -8.14 22.73
C GLN A 4 5.53 -6.95 22.56
N PRO A 5 6.83 -7.13 22.86
CA PRO A 5 7.82 -6.04 22.76
C PRO A 5 8.28 -5.74 21.32
N GLY A 6 7.73 -6.42 20.31
CA GLY A 6 8.11 -6.27 18.89
C GLY A 6 7.17 -5.39 18.06
N SER A 7 6.10 -4.84 18.65
CA SER A 7 5.03 -4.18 17.91
C SER A 7 5.40 -2.84 17.26
N ILE A 8 6.40 -2.13 17.77
CA ILE A 8 6.69 -0.74 17.34
C ILE A 8 7.55 -0.73 16.06
N LEU A 9 8.56 -1.61 15.99
CA LEU A 9 9.45 -1.72 14.82
C LEU A 9 8.71 -2.19 13.56
N ASN A 10 7.78 -3.14 13.71
CA ASN A 10 7.01 -3.66 12.58
C ASN A 10 6.06 -2.61 11.97
N ILE A 11 5.54 -1.69 12.79
CA ILE A 11 4.62 -0.65 12.33
C ILE A 11 5.34 0.39 11.48
N GLU A 12 6.53 0.84 11.90
CA GLU A 12 7.32 1.81 11.11
C GLU A 12 7.75 1.24 9.75
N GLU A 13 8.13 -0.03 9.70
CA GLU A 13 8.46 -0.72 8.45
C GLU A 13 7.23 -0.85 7.53
N GLU A 14 6.06 -1.18 8.09
CA GLU A 14 4.80 -1.24 7.34
C GLU A 14 4.40 0.12 6.76
N TYR A 15 4.58 1.21 7.50
CA TYR A 15 4.35 2.56 6.97
C TYR A 15 5.33 2.93 5.86
N LYS A 16 6.63 2.61 6.02
CA LYS A 16 7.61 2.85 4.94
C LYS A 16 7.25 2.11 3.66
N GLN A 17 6.79 0.86 3.79
CA GLN A 17 6.35 0.07 2.66
C GLN A 17 5.14 0.71 1.95
N ILE A 18 4.17 1.22 2.72
CA ILE A 18 3.01 1.94 2.19
C ILE A 18 3.46 3.16 1.37
N GLU A 19 4.38 3.96 1.91
CA GLU A 19 4.92 5.14 1.20
C GLU A 19 5.67 4.76 -0.08
N SER A 20 6.53 3.74 -0.05
CA SER A 20 7.22 3.28 -1.25
C SER A 20 6.26 2.81 -2.35
N VAL A 21 5.18 2.11 -1.99
CA VAL A 21 4.13 1.73 -2.95
C VAL A 21 3.41 2.95 -3.51
N LYS A 22 3.15 3.97 -2.68
CA LYS A 22 2.54 5.23 -3.14
C LYS A 22 3.43 5.95 -4.16
N GLU A 23 4.73 6.01 -3.91
CA GLU A 23 5.72 6.59 -4.82
C GLU A 23 5.75 5.85 -6.16
N TRP A 24 5.82 4.51 -6.16
CA TRP A 24 5.80 3.73 -7.40
C TRP A 24 4.51 3.92 -8.21
N ILE A 25 3.35 3.99 -7.56
CA ILE A 25 2.09 4.28 -8.24
C ILE A 25 2.14 5.66 -8.91
N GLN A 26 2.71 6.66 -8.23
CA GLN A 26 2.88 8.00 -8.78
C GLN A 26 3.81 7.97 -10.01
N GLU A 27 4.94 7.27 -9.93
CA GLU A 27 5.87 7.10 -11.06
C GLU A 27 5.19 6.40 -12.26
N ILE A 28 4.37 5.39 -12.01
CA ILE A 28 3.59 4.70 -13.06
C ILE A 28 2.62 5.66 -13.75
N HIS A 29 1.97 6.53 -12.97
CA HIS A 29 1.05 7.53 -13.49
C HIS A 29 1.79 8.59 -14.31
N GLU A 30 2.92 9.11 -13.82
CA GLU A 30 3.73 10.14 -14.50
C GLU A 30 4.43 9.61 -15.76
N SER A 31 4.91 8.36 -15.73
CA SER A 31 5.55 7.71 -16.88
C SER A 31 4.58 7.23 -17.94
N GLY A 32 3.27 7.18 -17.64
CA GLY A 32 2.24 6.64 -18.55
C GLY A 32 2.32 5.13 -18.74
N THR A 33 3.04 4.41 -17.88
CA THR A 33 3.26 2.96 -18.00
C THR A 33 2.05 2.12 -17.53
N PHE A 34 1.01 2.76 -17.01
CA PHE A 34 -0.21 2.10 -16.52
C PHE A 34 -0.90 1.20 -17.56
N PHE A 35 -0.75 1.49 -18.87
CA PHE A 35 -1.30 0.65 -19.94
C PHE A 35 -0.66 -0.73 -20.04
N ASN A 36 0.54 -0.90 -19.46
CA ASN A 36 1.26 -2.18 -19.44
C ASN A 36 0.86 -3.05 -18.23
N LEU A 37 0.05 -2.51 -17.31
CA LEU A 37 -0.36 -3.22 -16.12
C LEU A 37 -1.56 -4.14 -16.38
N SER A 38 -1.60 -5.26 -15.67
CA SER A 38 -2.75 -6.15 -15.71
C SER A 38 -3.97 -5.48 -15.07
N LEU A 39 -5.18 -5.88 -15.48
CA LEU A 39 -6.43 -5.43 -14.84
C LEU A 39 -6.44 -5.70 -13.33
N LYS A 40 -5.82 -6.80 -12.90
CA LYS A 40 -5.66 -7.15 -11.48
C LYS A 40 -4.82 -6.10 -10.75
N THR A 41 -3.68 -5.73 -11.34
CA THR A 41 -2.77 -4.71 -10.78
C THR A 41 -3.48 -3.35 -10.71
N LEU A 42 -4.21 -2.96 -11.76
CA LEU A 42 -4.98 -1.71 -11.78
C LEU A 42 -6.06 -1.67 -10.69
N GLU A 43 -6.76 -2.79 -10.47
CA GLU A 43 -7.75 -2.89 -9.39
C GLU A 43 -7.10 -2.84 -8.00
N LEU A 44 -5.90 -3.41 -7.82
CA LEU A 44 -5.14 -3.29 -6.59
C LEU A 44 -4.69 -1.84 -6.33
N ILE A 45 -4.21 -1.13 -7.36
CA ILE A 45 -3.84 0.29 -7.28
C ILE A 45 -5.06 1.12 -6.86
N ARG A 46 -6.23 0.86 -7.47
CA ARG A 46 -7.48 1.55 -7.12
C ARG A 46 -7.85 1.33 -5.65
N ARG A 47 -7.78 0.08 -5.16
CA ARG A 47 -8.07 -0.26 -3.76
C ARG A 47 -7.08 0.39 -2.79
N PHE A 48 -5.79 0.36 -3.13
CA PHE A 48 -4.75 1.01 -2.34
C PHE A 48 -5.01 2.51 -2.20
N ASN A 49 -5.29 3.21 -3.30
CA ASN A 49 -5.56 4.65 -3.26
C ASN A 49 -6.75 4.99 -2.36
N ASN A 50 -7.85 4.23 -2.46
CA ASN A 50 -9.01 4.44 -1.59
C ASN A 50 -8.68 4.22 -0.11
N LEU A 51 -7.94 3.15 0.21
CA LEU A 51 -7.54 2.83 1.58
C LEU A 51 -6.53 3.85 2.13
N TYR A 52 -5.60 4.31 1.30
CA TYR A 52 -4.62 5.34 1.66
C TYR A 52 -5.31 6.66 1.96
N GLU A 53 -6.27 7.09 1.14
CA GLU A 53 -7.07 8.28 1.38
C GLU A 53 -7.86 8.17 2.70
N GLU A 54 -8.52 7.03 2.95
CA GLU A 54 -9.27 6.77 4.18
C GLU A 54 -8.38 6.80 5.44
N VAL A 55 -7.25 6.08 5.40
CA VAL A 55 -6.42 5.82 6.59
C VAL A 55 -5.41 6.93 6.85
N ILE A 56 -4.77 7.46 5.81
CA ILE A 56 -3.66 8.41 5.92
C ILE A 56 -4.16 9.85 5.73
N GLU A 57 -4.83 10.16 4.62
CA GLU A 57 -5.19 11.54 4.27
C GLU A 57 -6.36 12.06 5.11
N ASN A 58 -7.42 11.26 5.26
CA ASN A 58 -8.60 11.61 6.04
C ASN A 58 -8.42 11.39 7.55
N SER A 59 -7.33 10.76 7.97
CA SER A 59 -7.03 10.44 9.37
C SER A 59 -8.19 9.75 10.11
N ASP A 60 -8.91 8.86 9.41
CA ASP A 60 -9.98 8.02 9.97
C ASP A 60 -9.58 6.51 10.00
N PRO A 61 -8.46 6.16 10.67
CA PRO A 61 -7.99 4.78 10.68
C PRO A 61 -8.84 3.93 11.61
N ASN A 62 -9.60 2.99 11.04
CA ASN A 62 -10.05 1.83 11.80
C ASN A 62 -9.04 0.66 11.63
N PRO A 63 -8.89 -0.23 12.62
CA PRO A 63 -7.91 -1.32 12.55
C PRO A 63 -8.06 -2.25 11.34
N SER A 64 -9.29 -2.40 10.81
CA SER A 64 -9.55 -3.19 9.61
C SER A 64 -8.98 -2.49 8.37
N SER A 65 -9.26 -1.20 8.18
CA SER A 65 -8.75 -0.42 7.04
C SER A 65 -7.23 -0.31 7.07
N VAL A 66 -6.61 -0.13 8.24
CA VAL A 66 -5.15 -0.16 8.39
C VAL A 66 -4.58 -1.51 7.96
N ASN A 67 -5.14 -2.62 8.45
CA ASN A 67 -4.67 -3.95 8.07
C ASN A 67 -4.89 -4.23 6.57
N GLN A 68 -6.01 -3.78 6.00
CA GLN A 68 -6.26 -3.89 4.57
C GLN A 68 -5.28 -3.06 3.75
N LEU A 69 -4.91 -1.86 4.19
CA LEU A 69 -3.89 -1.04 3.55
C LEU A 69 -2.55 -1.77 3.54
N ILE A 70 -2.10 -2.29 4.69
CA ILE A 70 -0.83 -3.04 4.81
C ILE A 70 -0.81 -4.26 3.88
N ILE A 71 -1.87 -5.07 3.88
CA ILE A 71 -1.95 -6.27 3.02
C ILE A 71 -1.98 -5.88 1.54
N THR A 72 -2.70 -4.81 1.19
CA THR A 72 -2.79 -4.32 -0.19
C THR A 72 -1.44 -3.80 -0.67
N SER A 73 -0.69 -3.08 0.17
CA SER A 73 0.68 -2.62 -0.13
C SER A 73 1.61 -3.79 -0.38
N LYS A 74 1.60 -4.82 0.48
CA LYS A 74 2.39 -6.05 0.29
C LYS A 74 2.05 -6.76 -1.02
N GLY A 75 0.77 -6.81 -1.37
CA GLY A 75 0.31 -7.37 -2.63
C GLY A 75 0.79 -6.57 -3.84
N LEU A 76 0.70 -5.24 -3.77
CA LEU A 76 1.13 -4.35 -4.85
C LEU A 76 2.64 -4.38 -5.05
N GLU A 77 3.43 -4.36 -3.98
CA GLU A 77 4.87 -4.49 -4.08
C GLU A 77 5.26 -5.77 -4.82
N SER A 78 4.65 -6.91 -4.47
CA SER A 78 4.91 -8.17 -5.17
C SER A 78 4.54 -8.13 -6.66
N GLU A 79 3.50 -7.40 -7.04
CA GLU A 79 3.06 -7.30 -8.44
C GLU A 79 3.91 -6.29 -9.22
N LEU A 80 4.30 -5.17 -8.62
CA LEU A 80 5.06 -4.11 -9.26
C LEU A 80 6.56 -4.44 -9.39
N VAL A 81 7.13 -5.14 -8.40
CA VAL A 81 8.53 -5.64 -8.47
C VAL A 81 8.69 -6.71 -9.56
N GLN A 82 7.63 -7.44 -9.92
CA GLN A 82 7.70 -8.42 -11.02
C GLN A 82 7.60 -7.80 -12.42
N VAL A 83 7.18 -6.53 -12.50
CA VAL A 83 6.95 -5.82 -13.78
C VAL A 83 8.16 -4.97 -14.19
N ASN A 84 9.08 -4.67 -13.25
CA ASN A 84 10.35 -3.96 -13.48
C ASN A 84 11.55 -4.93 -13.52
#